data_AF-A0A951ILX8-F1
#
_entry.id   AF-A0A951ILX8-F1
#
_cell.length_a   1.000
_cell.length_b   1.000
_cell.length_c   1.000
_cell.angle_alpha   90.00
_cell.angle_beta   90.00
_cell.angle_gamma   90.00
#
_symmetry.space_group_name_H-M   'P 1'
#
loop_
_entity.id
_entity.type
_entity.pdbx_description
1 polymer ?
#
loop_
_entity_poly.entity_id
_entity_poly.type
_entity_poly.pdbx_seq_one_letter_code
_entity_poly.pdbx_strand_id
1 'polypeptide(L)'
;MNADAIVFQSPCQLSVQSLPVRAMVPGDIEVQVEYSGISTGTERLLWDGSMPPFPGMGYPLVPGYETVGRVVRTLGDVPLAIGERVFVPGSYSFEGVHNLFGGAGQRLVVPAARV
;
A
#
# COMPACT_ATOMS: atom_id res chain seq x y z
N MET A 1 -3.11 11.64 -8.53
CA MET A 1 -1.72 11.93 -8.11
C MET A 1 -0.89 10.69 -8.36
N ASN A 2 0.44 10.78 -8.42
CA ASN A 2 1.31 9.60 -8.50
C ASN A 2 2.14 9.46 -7.22
N ALA A 3 2.54 8.24 -6.90
CA ALA A 3 3.49 7.95 -5.84
C ALA A 3 4.35 6.74 -6.20
N ASP A 4 5.59 6.73 -5.70
CA ASP A 4 6.50 5.63 -5.93
C ASP A 4 6.11 4.41 -5.07
N ALA A 5 6.17 3.22 -5.65
CA ALA A 5 5.86 1.96 -4.98
C ALA A 5 6.81 0.85 -5.40
N ILE A 6 7.00 -0.14 -4.53
CA ILE A 6 7.62 -1.40 -4.88
C ILE A 6 6.62 -2.20 -5.70
N VAL A 7 6.99 -2.55 -6.93
CA VAL A 7 6.17 -3.37 -7.82
C VAL A 7 6.90 -4.67 -8.11
N PHE A 8 6.25 -5.80 -7.83
CA PHE A 8 6.69 -7.09 -8.39
C PHE A 8 5.98 -7.26 -9.73
N GLN A 9 6.73 -7.32 -10.82
CA GLN A 9 6.18 -7.52 -12.16
C GLN A 9 5.92 -9.00 -12.47
N SER A 10 6.72 -9.86 -11.87
CA SER A 10 6.66 -11.31 -11.96
C SER A 10 7.55 -11.90 -10.84
N PRO A 11 7.55 -13.23 -10.62
CA PRO A 11 8.47 -13.84 -9.66
C PRO A 11 9.92 -13.43 -9.91
N CYS A 12 10.62 -13.05 -8.83
CA CYS A 12 12.01 -12.60 -8.82
C CYS A 12 12.30 -11.35 -9.67
N GLN A 13 11.26 -10.57 -10.04
CA GLN A 13 11.40 -9.32 -10.76
C GLN A 13 10.67 -8.20 -10.02
N LEU A 14 11.44 -7.24 -9.50
CA LEU A 14 10.90 -6.04 -8.86
C LEU A 14 11.52 -4.77 -9.44
N SER A 15 10.77 -3.68 -9.34
CA SER A 15 11.30 -2.33 -9.49
C SER A 15 10.53 -1.33 -8.62
N VAL A 16 11.13 -0.17 -8.38
CA VAL A 16 10.37 1.01 -7.94
C VAL A 16 9.67 1.59 -9.17
N GLN A 17 8.37 1.84 -9.10
CA GLN A 17 7.61 2.50 -10.17
C GLN A 17 6.76 3.63 -9.60
N SER A 18 6.61 4.70 -10.36
CA SER A 18 5.67 5.77 -10.05
C SER A 18 4.28 5.40 -10.58
N LEU A 19 3.34 5.13 -9.68
CA LEU A 19 2.01 4.63 -10.01
C LEU A 19 0.92 5.66 -9.70
N PRO A 20 -0.19 5.68 -10.46
CA PRO A 20 -1.35 6.47 -10.10
C PRO A 20 -1.93 5.98 -8.77
N VAL A 21 -2.22 6.92 -7.88
CA VAL A 21 -2.93 6.68 -6.62
C VAL A 21 -4.38 7.11 -6.79
N ARG A 22 -5.31 6.25 -6.36
CA ARG A 22 -6.74 6.51 -6.39
C ARG A 22 -7.10 7.83 -5.74
N ALA A 23 -8.18 8.43 -6.20
CA ALA A 23 -8.74 9.62 -5.55
C ALA A 23 -9.17 9.29 -4.11
N MET A 24 -8.96 10.25 -3.21
CA MET A 24 -9.56 10.21 -1.88
C MET A 24 -11.08 10.38 -1.97
N VAL A 25 -11.80 9.70 -1.10
CA VAL A 25 -13.23 9.91 -0.84
C VAL A 25 -13.43 10.36 0.62
N PRO A 26 -14.58 10.96 0.99
CA PRO A 26 -14.86 11.30 2.37
C PRO A 26 -14.67 10.09 3.31
N GLY A 27 -13.93 10.27 4.39
CA GLY A 27 -13.51 9.21 5.31
C GLY A 27 -12.08 8.70 5.07
N ASP A 28 -11.43 9.09 3.98
CA ASP A 28 -10.03 8.74 3.71
C ASP A 28 -9.05 9.68 4.41
N ILE A 29 -7.86 9.13 4.66
CA ILE A 29 -6.63 9.85 4.97
C ILE A 29 -5.57 9.55 3.91
N GLU A 30 -4.66 10.49 3.72
CA GLU A 30 -3.41 10.26 3.00
C GLU A 30 -2.27 10.14 4.01
N VAL A 31 -1.49 9.08 3.88
CA VAL A 31 -0.38 8.75 4.75
C VAL A 31 0.93 8.86 3.98
N GLN A 32 1.87 9.64 4.50
CA GLN A 32 3.27 9.58 4.11
C GLN A 32 3.94 8.40 4.79
N VAL A 33 4.46 7.46 4.03
CA VAL A 33 5.13 6.29 4.61
C VAL A 33 6.51 6.69 5.15
N GLU A 34 6.78 6.30 6.40
CA GLU A 34 8.10 6.45 7.04
C GLU A 34 8.86 5.12 7.00
N TYR A 35 8.16 4.00 7.24
CA TYR A 35 8.73 2.65 7.27
C TYR A 35 7.75 1.64 6.69
N SER A 36 8.28 0.60 6.05
CA SER A 36 7.52 -0.58 5.63
C SER A 36 8.30 -1.84 6.02
N GLY A 37 7.61 -2.81 6.62
CA GLY A 37 8.13 -4.13 6.92
C GLY A 37 8.01 -5.06 5.73
N ILE A 38 9.01 -5.92 5.55
CA ILE A 38 9.01 -6.97 4.54
C ILE A 38 8.65 -8.28 5.22
N SER A 39 7.55 -8.89 4.78
CA SER A 39 7.12 -10.18 5.31
C SER A 39 8.01 -11.32 4.83
N THR A 40 8.71 -11.99 5.75
CA THR A 40 9.51 -13.20 5.44
C THR A 40 8.63 -14.43 5.12
N GLY A 41 7.32 -14.33 5.36
CA GLY A 41 6.31 -15.30 4.97
C GLY A 41 5.66 -14.91 3.64
N THR A 42 4.55 -14.19 3.72
CA THR A 42 3.67 -13.85 2.60
C THR A 42 4.40 -13.14 1.46
N GLU A 43 5.17 -12.09 1.76
CA GLU A 43 5.83 -11.29 0.72
C GLU A 43 6.97 -12.05 0.06
N ARG A 44 7.69 -12.90 0.80
CA ARG A 44 8.64 -13.85 0.22
C ARG A 44 7.97 -14.80 -0.78
N LEU A 45 6.80 -15.37 -0.45
CA LEU A 45 6.06 -16.26 -1.35
C LEU A 45 5.54 -15.53 -2.60
N LEU A 46 5.20 -14.24 -2.47
CA LEU A 46 4.86 -13.38 -3.61
C LEU A 46 6.10 -12.98 -4.42
N TRP A 47 7.27 -12.87 -3.80
CA TRP A 47 8.51 -12.59 -4.50
C TRP A 47 8.98 -13.80 -5.31
N ASP A 48 9.02 -14.98 -4.71
CA ASP A 48 9.53 -16.19 -5.36
C ASP A 48 8.49 -16.91 -6.25
N GLY A 49 7.23 -16.45 -6.23
CA GLY A 49 6.14 -17.00 -7.03
C GLY A 49 5.54 -18.30 -6.49
N SER A 50 5.90 -18.73 -5.28
CA SER A 50 5.39 -19.96 -4.66
C SER A 50 4.07 -19.77 -3.90
N MET A 51 3.54 -18.55 -3.81
CA MET A 51 2.23 -18.26 -3.24
C MET A 51 1.13 -19.09 -3.93
N PRO A 52 0.34 -19.90 -3.20
CA PRO A 52 -0.81 -20.59 -3.77
C PRO A 52 -1.81 -19.60 -4.38
N PRO A 53 -2.42 -19.91 -5.53
CA PRO A 53 -3.37 -19.01 -6.17
C PRO A 53 -4.59 -18.79 -5.29
N PHE A 54 -5.03 -17.53 -5.19
CA PHE A 54 -6.28 -17.14 -4.55
C PHE A 54 -6.99 -16.06 -5.38
N PRO A 55 -8.31 -15.87 -5.24
CA PRO A 55 -9.05 -14.87 -6.00
C PRO A 55 -8.44 -13.47 -5.83
N GLY A 56 -8.12 -12.81 -6.95
CA GLY A 56 -7.51 -11.47 -6.97
C GLY A 56 -5.98 -11.46 -6.92
N MET A 57 -5.33 -12.63 -6.76
CA MET A 57 -3.88 -12.76 -6.92
C MET A 57 -3.47 -12.58 -8.39
N GLY A 58 -2.38 -11.86 -8.63
CA GLY A 58 -1.82 -11.62 -9.95
C GLY A 58 -0.63 -10.67 -9.88
N TYR A 59 0.11 -10.59 -10.98
CA TYR A 59 1.16 -9.58 -11.21
C TYR A 59 0.74 -8.69 -12.39
N PRO A 60 1.20 -7.43 -12.47
CA PRO A 60 2.05 -6.73 -11.50
C PRO A 60 1.32 -6.46 -10.18
N LEU A 61 2.04 -6.50 -9.05
CA LEU A 61 1.49 -6.25 -7.72
C LEU A 61 2.33 -5.28 -6.90
N VAL A 62 1.70 -4.63 -5.91
CA VAL A 62 2.35 -3.91 -4.81
C VAL A 62 2.14 -4.70 -3.51
N PRO A 63 3.21 -5.12 -2.79
CA PRO A 63 3.11 -5.87 -1.55
C PRO A 63 2.96 -4.96 -0.32
N GLY A 64 3.00 -5.55 0.87
CA GLY A 64 3.23 -4.85 2.15
C GLY A 64 1.97 -4.65 2.98
N TYR A 65 1.97 -5.16 4.21
CA TYR A 65 0.90 -4.95 5.21
C TYR A 65 1.45 -4.44 6.56
N GLU A 66 2.73 -4.11 6.63
CA GLU A 66 3.40 -3.69 7.88
C GLU A 66 3.96 -2.28 7.72
N THR A 67 3.09 -1.29 7.50
CA THR A 67 3.51 0.06 7.15
C THR A 67 3.25 1.05 8.28
N VAL A 68 4.22 1.91 8.59
CA VAL A 68 4.08 3.01 9.54
C VAL A 68 4.31 4.32 8.79
N GLY A 69 3.44 5.30 9.03
CA GLY A 69 3.55 6.58 8.38
C GLY A 69 2.85 7.70 9.14
N ARG A 70 2.86 8.90 8.57
CA ARG A 70 2.19 10.08 9.12
C ARG A 70 1.03 10.52 8.26
N VAL A 71 -0.09 10.84 8.88
CA VAL A 71 -1.21 11.50 8.20
C VAL A 71 -0.74 12.85 7.68
N VAL A 72 -0.90 13.09 6.39
CA VAL A 72 -0.56 14.39 5.75
C VAL A 72 -1.77 15.11 5.19
N ARG A 73 -2.88 14.40 5.01
CA ARG A 73 -4.15 14.95 4.54
C ARG A 73 -5.30 14.09 5.03
N THR A 74 -6.43 14.74 5.27
CA THR A 74 -7.70 14.10 5.59
C THR A 74 -8.75 14.58 4.59
N LEU A 75 -9.79 13.78 4.36
CA LEU A 75 -10.95 14.21 3.56
C LEU A 75 -12.25 13.89 4.31
N GLY A 76 -13.02 14.93 4.61
CA GLY A 76 -14.24 14.81 5.40
C GLY A 76 -13.98 14.80 6.91
N ASP A 77 -14.99 14.37 7.67
CA ASP A 77 -14.91 14.27 9.13
C ASP A 77 -14.29 12.93 9.53
N VAL A 78 -13.02 12.98 9.98
CA VAL A 78 -12.27 11.79 10.41
C VAL A 78 -11.62 12.08 11.77
N PRO A 79 -11.54 11.10 12.67
CA PRO A 79 -11.07 11.29 14.04
C PRO A 79 -9.53 11.30 14.16
N LEU A 80 -8.81 11.63 13.09
CA LEU A 80 -7.34 11.60 13.03
C LEU A 80 -6.79 12.98 12.66
N ALA A 81 -5.68 13.36 13.27
CA ALA A 81 -5.04 14.65 13.01
C ALA A 81 -3.93 14.54 11.95
N ILE A 82 -3.75 15.61 11.16
CA ILE A 82 -2.54 15.74 10.33
C ILE A 82 -1.31 15.75 11.26
N GLY A 83 -0.29 14.97 10.89
CA GLY A 83 0.94 14.76 11.65
C GLY A 83 0.90 13.52 12.56
N GLU A 84 -0.28 12.97 12.82
CA GLU A 84 -0.47 11.76 13.61
C GLU A 84 0.23 10.57 12.94
N ARG A 85 0.91 9.74 13.74
CA ARG A 85 1.60 8.55 13.27
C ARG A 85 0.66 7.36 13.38
N VAL A 86 0.50 6.64 12.28
CA VAL A 86 -0.48 5.55 12.15
C VAL A 86 0.18 4.28 11.62
N PHE A 87 -0.43 3.13 11.94
CA PHE A 87 -0.07 1.84 11.37
C PHE A 87 -1.07 1.48 10.26
N VAL A 88 -0.58 1.18 9.08
CA VAL A 88 -1.38 0.83 7.91
C VAL A 88 -1.24 -0.69 7.66
N PRO A 89 -2.27 -1.50 7.98
CA PRO A 89 -2.24 -2.96 7.81
C PRO A 89 -2.42 -3.40 6.33
N GLY A 90 -2.05 -2.52 5.40
CA GLY A 90 -2.28 -2.61 3.96
C GLY A 90 -3.21 -1.52 3.41
N SER A 91 -3.19 -1.37 2.09
CA SER A 91 -3.83 -0.33 1.31
C SER A 91 -4.26 -0.86 -0.06
N TYR A 92 -5.25 -0.18 -0.65
CA TYR A 92 -5.69 -0.36 -2.04
C TYR A 92 -5.49 0.97 -2.78
N SER A 93 -4.28 1.52 -2.69
CA SER A 93 -3.96 2.86 -3.17
C SER A 93 -3.74 2.92 -4.67
N PHE A 94 -3.10 1.91 -5.24
CA PHE A 94 -2.49 2.01 -6.57
C PHE A 94 -3.40 1.48 -7.66
N GLU A 95 -3.51 2.22 -8.76
CA GLU A 95 -4.29 1.81 -9.93
C GLU A 95 -3.41 1.07 -10.95
N GLY A 96 -4.01 0.19 -11.76
CA GLY A 96 -3.30 -0.54 -12.82
C GLY A 96 -2.42 -1.71 -12.32
N VAL A 97 -2.45 -2.01 -11.03
CA VAL A 97 -1.71 -3.11 -10.38
C VAL A 97 -2.58 -3.82 -9.34
N HIS A 98 -2.23 -5.06 -9.01
CA HIS A 98 -2.83 -5.77 -7.90
C HIS A 98 -2.29 -5.21 -6.57
N ASN A 99 -3.17 -4.79 -5.68
CA ASN A 99 -2.77 -4.36 -4.33
C ASN A 99 -2.82 -5.59 -3.41
N LEU A 100 -1.77 -6.42 -3.43
CA LEU A 100 -1.65 -7.54 -2.51
C LEU A 100 -1.08 -7.00 -1.20
N PHE A 101 -1.99 -6.42 -0.42
CA PHE A 101 -1.77 -5.58 0.75
C PHE A 101 -1.22 -4.19 0.47
N GLY A 102 -0.49 -3.91 -0.62
CA GLY A 102 -0.34 -2.55 -1.18
C GLY A 102 0.29 -1.45 -0.29
N GLY A 103 0.90 -1.80 0.84
CA GLY A 103 1.51 -0.85 1.79
C GLY A 103 2.92 -0.40 1.42
N ALA A 104 3.59 -1.09 0.51
CA ALA A 104 4.96 -0.77 0.08
C ALA A 104 5.01 0.40 -0.94
N GLY A 105 4.56 1.58 -0.53
CA GLY A 105 4.58 2.79 -1.35
C GLY A 105 4.84 4.07 -0.56
N GLN A 106 5.24 5.14 -1.24
CA GLN A 106 5.64 6.42 -0.63
C GLN A 106 4.46 7.20 -0.03
N ARG A 107 3.29 7.14 -0.70
CA ARG A 107 2.03 7.76 -0.28
C ARG A 107 0.93 6.73 -0.40
N LEU A 108 0.11 6.62 0.64
CA LEU A 108 -1.05 5.73 0.67
C LEU A 108 -2.32 6.51 0.94
N VAL A 109 -3.41 6.15 0.27
CA VAL A 109 -4.76 6.61 0.58
C VAL A 109 -5.54 5.44 1.19
N VAL A 110 -5.95 5.60 2.45
CA VAL A 110 -6.66 4.55 3.21
C VAL A 110 -7.84 5.14 3.98
N PRO A 111 -8.91 4.35 4.22
CA PRO A 111 -9.97 4.77 5.12
C PRO A 111 -9.42 5.00 6.54
N ALA A 112 -9.82 6.08 7.20
CA ALA A 112 -9.39 6.39 8.57
C ALA A 112 -9.71 5.25 9.56
N ALA A 113 -10.81 4.52 9.35
CA ALA A 113 -11.22 3.39 10.20
C ALA A 113 -10.35 2.13 10.07
N ARG A 114 -9.30 2.15 9.22
CA ARG A 114 -8.42 1.01 8.93
C ARG A 114 -7.01 1.18 9.52
N VAL A 115 -6.74 2.29 10.23
CA VAL A 115 -5.42 2.61 10.78
C VAL A 115 -5.45 2.82 12.29
#